data_AF-A0A1V5WKM6-F1
#
_entry.id   AF-A0A1V5WKM6-F1
#
_cell.length_a   1.000
_cell.length_b   1.000
_cell.length_c   1.000
_cell.angle_alpha   90.00
_cell.angle_beta   90.00
_cell.angle_gamma   90.00
#
_symmetry.space_group_name_H-M   'P 1'
#
loop_
_entity.id
_entity.type
_entity.pdbx_description
1 polymer ?
#
loop_
_entity_poly.entity_id
_entity_poly.type
_entity_poly.pdbx_seq_one_letter_code
_entity_poly.pdbx_strand_id
1 'polypeptide(L)'
;MQAERDALLSTNTPEALELYRSIRRKSPFTWSECWLGTAGNVGYNLEIIDRRLADINKAKSFGKPPYRTGYFYREGGNPDGKVIWIDDNQNPRFRMSIWLPEELTNQKEGIEVWDGLSQKIVPAWRPLNGQRFTLGCDPYRNLKAVEAKQISRIGGGMSNSRQSDGGIAVLWEYDASIDGNKKNKKEWESFRFVCTYRYRPATQADYFEDVIMCAQYFGAMIYPEQNVEALISYVYNRGYAGYFLFDVGMDGKPKPLPGRYNATETNQDMVREIKDYIEFRGEAECHDDLLNEIKAFRGIEDFTKSDLKTAAGMALLGSKSRYRELLSGFTTDTIDIDGLF
;
A
#
# COMPACT_ATOMS: atom_id res chain seq x y z
N MET A 1 31.14 -17.75 -20.33
CA MET A 1 30.39 -16.83 -19.45
C MET A 1 29.31 -16.02 -20.18
N GLN A 2 29.60 -15.16 -21.17
CA GLN A 2 28.52 -14.43 -21.89
C GLN A 2 27.60 -15.38 -22.68
N ALA A 3 28.18 -16.29 -23.47
CA ALA A 3 27.40 -17.29 -24.23
C ALA A 3 26.57 -18.24 -23.34
N GLU A 4 27.02 -18.47 -22.10
CA GLU A 4 26.32 -19.30 -21.11
C GLU A 4 25.13 -18.56 -20.50
N ARG A 5 25.27 -17.24 -20.27
CA ARG A 5 24.18 -16.35 -19.87
C ARG A 5 23.10 -16.28 -20.94
N ASP A 6 23.50 -16.11 -22.20
CA ASP A 6 22.58 -15.97 -23.33
C ASP A 6 21.81 -17.28 -23.59
N ALA A 7 22.47 -18.44 -23.41
CA ALA A 7 21.83 -19.76 -23.49
C ALA A 7 20.79 -20.01 -22.38
N LEU A 8 21.05 -19.54 -21.15
CA LEU A 8 20.10 -19.66 -20.04
C LEU A 8 18.88 -18.74 -20.23
N LEU A 9 19.09 -17.54 -20.76
CA LEU A 9 18.02 -16.64 -21.16
C LEU A 9 17.16 -17.23 -22.28
N SER A 10 17.77 -17.85 -23.29
CA SER A 10 17.02 -18.48 -24.40
C SER A 10 16.19 -19.69 -23.95
N THR A 11 16.59 -20.34 -22.86
CA THR A 11 15.89 -21.51 -22.31
C THR A 11 14.61 -21.12 -21.59
N ASN A 12 14.57 -19.93 -20.98
CA ASN A 12 13.39 -19.31 -20.36
C ASN A 12 12.57 -20.19 -19.38
N THR A 13 13.21 -21.17 -18.73
CA THR A 13 12.60 -21.93 -17.64
C THR A 13 12.89 -21.28 -16.29
N PRO A 14 12.05 -21.50 -15.26
CA PRO A 14 12.30 -20.98 -13.91
C PRO A 14 13.69 -21.33 -13.37
N GLU A 15 14.14 -22.56 -13.60
CA GLU A 15 15.44 -23.08 -13.16
C GLU A 15 16.61 -22.43 -13.94
N ALA A 16 16.44 -22.23 -15.25
CA ALA A 16 17.45 -21.57 -16.08
C ALA A 16 17.60 -20.08 -15.71
N LEU A 17 16.50 -19.40 -15.40
CA LEU A 17 16.50 -18.01 -14.92
C LEU A 17 17.15 -17.90 -13.53
N GLU A 18 16.95 -18.88 -12.65
CA GLU A 18 17.62 -18.92 -11.35
C GLU A 18 19.13 -19.13 -11.49
N LEU A 19 19.55 -20.05 -12.37
CA LEU A 19 20.96 -20.30 -12.67
C LEU A 19 21.62 -19.07 -13.31
N TYR A 20 20.95 -18.42 -14.26
CA TYR A 20 21.37 -17.16 -14.88
C TYR A 20 21.61 -16.07 -13.82
N ARG A 21 20.67 -15.90 -12.88
CA ARG A 21 20.79 -14.95 -11.76
C ARG A 21 21.95 -15.32 -10.82
N SER A 22 22.17 -16.61 -10.56
CA SER A 22 23.30 -17.08 -9.75
C SER A 22 24.65 -16.71 -10.38
N ILE A 23 24.80 -16.88 -11.69
CA ILE A 23 26.02 -16.52 -12.44
C ILE A 23 26.25 -15.00 -12.44
N ARG A 24 25.19 -14.19 -12.60
CA ARG A 24 25.31 -12.72 -12.55
C ARG A 24 25.77 -12.18 -11.20
N ARG A 25 25.39 -12.84 -10.10
CA ARG A 25 25.85 -12.48 -8.75
C ARG A 25 27.30 -12.86 -8.49
N LYS A 26 27.70 -14.07 -8.90
CA LYS A 26 29.04 -14.61 -8.63
C LYS A 26 30.11 -13.94 -9.50
N SER A 27 29.74 -13.47 -10.69
CA SER A 27 30.67 -12.88 -11.65
C SER A 27 30.06 -11.65 -12.34
N PRO A 28 29.82 -10.53 -11.63
CA PRO A 28 29.17 -9.35 -12.20
C PRO A 28 30.01 -8.70 -13.30
N PHE A 29 29.38 -8.38 -14.44
CA PHE A 29 30.01 -7.70 -15.59
C PHE A 29 29.75 -6.19 -15.58
N THR A 30 28.72 -5.73 -14.88
CA THR A 30 28.39 -4.32 -14.74
C THR A 30 28.21 -3.94 -13.27
N TRP A 31 28.40 -2.67 -12.96
CA TRP A 31 28.24 -2.16 -11.59
C TRP A 31 26.86 -2.45 -10.99
N SER A 32 25.80 -2.44 -11.82
CA SER A 32 24.45 -2.81 -11.39
C SER A 32 24.32 -4.28 -10.99
N GLU A 33 25.13 -5.17 -11.56
CA GLU A 33 25.09 -6.61 -11.26
C GLU A 33 25.67 -6.96 -9.88
N CYS A 34 26.52 -6.09 -9.33
CA CYS A 34 27.09 -6.27 -7.99
C CYS A 34 26.04 -6.25 -6.86
N TRP A 35 24.82 -5.76 -7.14
CA TRP A 35 23.75 -5.55 -6.16
C TRP A 35 22.57 -6.55 -6.30
N LEU A 36 22.70 -7.54 -7.18
CA LEU A 36 21.69 -8.59 -7.40
C LEU A 36 21.55 -9.49 -6.16
N GLY A 37 20.31 -9.71 -5.69
CA GLY A 37 20.02 -10.53 -4.49
C GLY A 37 19.62 -11.99 -4.79
N THR A 38 19.49 -12.84 -3.75
CA THR A 38 18.97 -14.21 -3.91
C THR A 38 17.46 -14.19 -4.18
N ALA A 39 17.01 -14.85 -5.25
CA ALA A 39 15.62 -14.81 -5.70
C ALA A 39 14.64 -15.51 -4.75
N GLY A 40 13.54 -14.84 -4.39
CA GLY A 40 12.40 -15.47 -3.73
C GLY A 40 11.61 -16.36 -4.70
N ASN A 41 11.12 -17.50 -4.24
CA ASN A 41 10.53 -18.57 -5.07
C ASN A 41 9.11 -18.25 -5.60
N VAL A 42 8.70 -16.97 -5.57
CA VAL A 42 7.31 -16.52 -5.81
C VAL A 42 7.11 -16.01 -7.25
N GLY A 43 8.17 -16.04 -8.07
CA GLY A 43 8.08 -15.71 -9.49
C GLY A 43 7.92 -14.21 -9.80
N TYR A 44 8.29 -13.32 -8.87
CA TYR A 44 8.41 -11.89 -9.16
C TYR A 44 9.54 -11.61 -10.16
N ASN A 45 9.35 -10.58 -10.99
CA ASN A 45 10.37 -10.14 -11.93
C ASN A 45 11.48 -9.36 -11.21
N LEU A 46 12.42 -10.10 -10.63
CA LEU A 46 13.50 -9.52 -9.83
C LEU A 46 14.46 -8.66 -10.63
N GLU A 47 14.53 -8.83 -11.95
CA GLU A 47 15.38 -7.98 -12.77
C GLU A 47 14.85 -6.54 -12.80
N ILE A 48 13.54 -6.37 -12.94
CA ILE A 48 12.89 -5.06 -12.84
C ILE A 48 13.15 -4.45 -11.47
N ILE A 49 12.96 -5.25 -10.40
CA ILE A 49 13.16 -4.78 -9.02
C ILE A 49 14.61 -4.36 -8.78
N ASP A 50 15.58 -5.19 -9.17
CA ASP A 50 17.00 -4.92 -8.94
C ASP A 50 17.50 -3.73 -9.77
N ARG A 51 17.06 -3.61 -11.03
CA ARG A 51 17.34 -2.46 -11.88
C ARG A 51 16.81 -1.19 -11.23
N ARG A 52 15.55 -1.22 -10.80
CA ARG A 52 14.92 -0.05 -10.20
C ARG A 52 15.56 0.34 -8.86
N LEU A 53 15.86 -0.63 -8.00
CA LEU A 53 16.60 -0.39 -6.77
C LEU A 53 17.97 0.24 -7.03
N ALA A 54 18.68 -0.20 -8.08
CA ALA A 54 19.95 0.41 -8.47
C ALA A 54 19.78 1.88 -8.90
N ASP A 55 18.72 2.20 -9.66
CA ASP A 55 18.41 3.57 -10.07
C ASP A 55 18.07 4.46 -8.86
N ILE A 56 17.25 3.95 -7.93
CA ILE A 56 16.91 4.68 -6.70
C ILE A 56 18.16 4.91 -5.85
N ASN A 57 19.00 3.89 -5.67
CA ASN A 57 20.24 4.01 -4.91
C ASN A 57 21.22 5.01 -5.53
N LYS A 58 21.30 5.03 -6.87
CA LYS A 58 22.06 6.03 -7.61
C LYS A 58 21.48 7.43 -7.39
N ALA A 59 20.17 7.61 -7.47
CA ALA A 59 19.54 8.90 -7.24
C ALA A 59 19.80 9.41 -5.80
N LYS A 60 19.71 8.52 -4.81
CA LYS A 60 20.05 8.79 -3.41
C LYS A 60 21.50 9.18 -3.21
N SER A 61 22.45 8.53 -3.88
CA SER A 61 23.88 8.87 -3.75
C SER A 61 24.20 10.26 -4.30
N PHE A 62 23.40 10.77 -5.25
CA PHE A 62 23.45 12.14 -5.73
C PHE A 62 22.61 13.13 -4.91
N GLY A 63 22.08 12.72 -3.75
CA GLY A 63 21.24 13.56 -2.90
C GLY A 63 19.87 13.88 -3.49
N LYS A 64 19.40 13.09 -4.47
CA LYS A 64 18.12 13.25 -5.15
C LYS A 64 17.24 12.01 -4.95
N PRO A 65 16.82 11.70 -3.71
CA PRO A 65 15.89 10.59 -3.49
C PRO A 65 14.58 10.85 -4.26
N PRO A 66 13.93 9.82 -4.81
CA PRO A 66 12.67 9.95 -5.54
C PRO A 66 11.45 10.20 -4.63
N TYR A 67 11.68 10.40 -3.33
CA TYR A 67 10.66 10.67 -2.33
C TYR A 67 11.22 11.56 -1.22
N ARG A 68 10.32 12.21 -0.49
CA ARG A 68 10.60 12.88 0.78
C ARG A 68 10.25 11.94 1.93
N THR A 69 10.88 12.16 3.07
CA THR A 69 10.61 11.39 4.29
C THR A 69 10.08 12.30 5.37
N GLY A 70 9.12 11.83 6.17
CA GLY A 70 8.41 12.70 7.09
C GLY A 70 7.23 12.02 7.79
N TYR A 71 6.29 12.84 8.25
CA TYR A 71 5.07 12.39 8.90
C TYR A 71 3.91 13.37 8.68
N PHE A 72 2.68 12.85 8.85
CA PHE A 72 1.47 13.66 8.85
C PHE A 72 1.20 14.24 10.24
N TYR A 73 0.71 15.46 10.28
CA TYR A 73 0.39 16.17 11.51
C TYR A 73 -0.92 16.93 11.36
N ARG A 74 -1.73 16.99 12.42
CA ARG A 74 -2.94 17.83 12.42
C ARG A 74 -2.63 19.23 12.91
N GLU A 75 -3.01 20.21 12.10
CA GLU A 75 -2.82 21.61 12.39
C GLU A 75 -3.42 21.98 13.77
N GLY A 76 -2.61 22.66 14.59
CA GLY A 76 -2.98 23.07 15.94
C GLY A 76 -3.24 21.93 16.93
N GLY A 77 -2.88 20.69 16.60
CA GLY A 77 -3.19 19.51 17.42
C GLY A 77 -4.69 19.19 17.50
N ASN A 78 -5.51 19.81 16.65
CA ASN A 78 -6.95 19.56 16.60
C ASN A 78 -7.20 18.17 15.98
N PRO A 79 -7.79 17.20 16.70
CA PRO A 79 -8.06 15.86 16.17
C PRO A 79 -8.89 15.84 14.89
N ASP A 80 -9.72 16.85 14.63
CA ASP A 80 -10.54 16.92 13.41
C ASP A 80 -10.06 17.98 12.42
N GLY A 81 -8.90 18.58 12.71
CA GLY A 81 -8.27 19.64 11.93
C GLY A 81 -7.69 19.17 10.59
N LYS A 82 -7.16 20.14 9.86
CA LYS A 82 -6.46 19.92 8.60
C LYS A 82 -5.18 19.12 8.83
N VAL A 83 -4.92 18.15 7.97
CA VAL A 83 -3.70 17.35 7.97
C VAL A 83 -2.67 18.03 7.07
N ILE A 84 -1.46 18.22 7.59
CA ILE A 84 -0.31 18.76 6.89
C ILE A 84 0.84 17.74 6.90
N TRP A 85 1.74 17.86 5.94
CA TRP A 85 2.98 17.09 5.92
C TRP A 85 4.12 17.86 6.59
N ILE A 86 4.94 17.16 7.36
CA ILE A 86 6.17 17.69 7.95
C ILE A 86 7.33 16.79 7.50
N ASP A 87 8.37 17.39 6.90
CA ASP A 87 9.59 16.65 6.57
C ASP A 87 10.36 16.28 7.83
N ASP A 88 10.82 15.04 7.87
CA ASP A 88 11.71 14.52 8.90
C ASP A 88 12.66 13.50 8.28
N ASN A 89 13.96 13.81 8.32
CA ASN A 89 15.00 12.92 7.84
C ASN A 89 15.66 12.10 8.98
N GLN A 90 15.36 12.42 10.24
CA GLN A 90 15.92 11.75 11.41
C GLN A 90 15.09 10.54 11.80
N ASN A 91 13.77 10.72 11.96
CA ASN A 91 12.85 9.64 12.37
C ASN A 91 11.60 9.58 11.48
N PRO A 92 11.76 9.41 10.15
CA PRO A 92 10.61 9.36 9.26
C PRO A 92 9.72 8.16 9.51
N ARG A 93 8.41 8.40 9.48
CA ARG A 93 7.41 7.33 9.49
C ARG A 93 6.94 6.99 8.07
N PHE A 94 6.85 8.01 7.23
CA PHE A 94 6.36 7.93 5.86
C PHE A 94 7.44 8.28 4.85
N ARG A 95 7.32 7.72 3.66
CA ARG A 95 7.97 8.16 2.42
C ARG A 95 6.88 8.63 1.47
N MET A 96 7.03 9.79 0.85
CA MET A 96 6.05 10.34 -0.12
C MET A 96 6.73 10.74 -1.44
N SER A 97 6.19 10.26 -2.57
CA SER A 97 6.74 10.47 -3.93
C SER A 97 5.80 11.24 -4.87
N ILE A 98 4.72 11.84 -4.35
CA ILE A 98 3.88 12.80 -5.06
C ILE A 98 3.67 14.02 -4.17
N TRP A 99 3.59 15.22 -4.74
CA TRP A 99 3.22 16.42 -4.01
C TRP A 99 1.88 16.93 -4.50
N LEU A 100 0.88 16.90 -3.63
CA LEU A 100 -0.42 17.47 -3.94
C LEU A 100 -0.41 18.97 -3.62
N PRO A 101 -0.92 19.82 -4.53
CA PRO A 101 -1.29 21.19 -4.21
C PRO A 101 -2.23 21.22 -3.00
N GLU A 102 -2.13 22.28 -2.19
CA GLU A 102 -2.86 22.40 -0.92
C GLU A 102 -4.37 22.29 -1.11
N GLU A 103 -4.88 22.86 -2.20
CA GLU A 103 -6.26 22.83 -2.65
C GLU A 103 -6.79 21.43 -2.95
N LEU A 104 -5.91 20.47 -3.25
CA LEU A 104 -6.26 19.06 -3.52
C LEU A 104 -6.12 18.16 -2.29
N THR A 105 -5.58 18.68 -1.18
CA THR A 105 -5.46 17.92 0.07
C THR A 105 -6.69 18.13 0.97
N ASN A 106 -6.96 17.18 1.86
CA ASN A 106 -7.99 17.31 2.91
C ASN A 106 -9.44 17.54 2.40
N GLN A 107 -9.68 17.33 1.11
CA GLN A 107 -10.98 17.51 0.49
C GLN A 107 -11.97 16.44 0.97
N LYS A 108 -12.96 16.85 1.76
CA LYS A 108 -13.96 15.95 2.35
C LYS A 108 -15.32 16.62 2.46
N GLU A 109 -16.36 15.81 2.53
CA GLU A 109 -17.74 16.23 2.76
C GLU A 109 -18.43 15.32 3.78
N GLY A 110 -19.46 15.85 4.43
CA GLY A 110 -20.24 15.13 5.43
C GLY A 110 -21.34 14.32 4.76
N ILE A 111 -21.48 13.06 5.17
CA ILE A 111 -22.49 12.12 4.69
C ILE A 111 -23.03 11.29 5.83
N GLU A 112 -24.10 10.54 5.56
CA GLU A 112 -24.58 9.49 6.44
C GLU A 112 -24.17 8.11 5.87
N VAL A 113 -23.59 7.25 6.71
CA VAL A 113 -23.14 5.91 6.33
C VAL A 113 -23.77 4.85 7.22
N TRP A 114 -24.06 3.69 6.63
CA TRP A 114 -24.43 2.51 7.41
C TRP A 114 -23.20 1.89 8.06
N ASP A 115 -23.19 1.82 9.39
CA ASP A 115 -22.19 1.11 10.15
C ASP A 115 -22.57 -0.37 10.26
N GLY A 116 -21.80 -1.23 9.60
CA GLY A 116 -22.01 -2.67 9.63
C GLY A 116 -21.76 -3.32 10.99
N LEU A 117 -20.97 -2.69 11.88
CA LEU A 117 -20.70 -3.18 13.23
C LEU A 117 -21.83 -2.82 14.19
N SER A 118 -22.22 -1.54 14.26
CA SER A 118 -23.29 -1.09 15.16
C SER A 118 -24.70 -1.24 14.60
N GLN A 119 -24.83 -1.57 13.30
CA GLN A 119 -26.08 -1.69 12.56
C GLN A 119 -26.96 -0.43 12.62
N LYS A 120 -26.32 0.73 12.48
CA LYS A 120 -26.97 2.05 12.55
C LYS A 120 -26.42 2.97 11.46
N ILE A 121 -27.23 3.95 11.08
CA ILE A 121 -26.77 5.08 10.27
C ILE A 121 -26.02 6.05 11.18
N VAL A 122 -24.80 6.42 10.79
CA VAL A 122 -23.94 7.34 11.54
C VAL A 122 -23.44 8.47 10.62
N PRO A 123 -23.31 9.71 11.13
CA PRO A 123 -22.66 10.78 10.38
C PRO A 123 -21.17 10.45 10.20
N ALA A 124 -20.65 10.66 9.00
CA ALA A 124 -19.25 10.43 8.68
C ALA A 124 -18.74 11.39 7.60
N TRP A 125 -17.43 11.54 7.55
CA TRP A 125 -16.73 12.21 6.46
C TRP A 125 -16.41 11.21 5.36
N ARG A 126 -16.58 11.63 4.09
CA ARG A 126 -16.03 10.95 2.91
C ARG A 126 -15.11 11.88 2.12
N PRO A 127 -14.11 11.37 1.39
CA PRO A 127 -13.31 12.19 0.49
C PRO A 127 -14.14 12.63 -0.72
N LEU A 128 -13.96 13.88 -1.17
CA LEU A 128 -14.63 14.39 -2.37
C LEU A 128 -14.19 13.67 -3.65
N ASN A 129 -12.92 13.24 -3.70
CA ASN A 129 -12.30 12.59 -4.85
C ASN A 129 -11.79 11.17 -4.51
N GLY A 130 -12.62 10.38 -3.82
CA GLY A 130 -12.28 9.03 -3.34
C GLY A 130 -11.86 8.01 -4.41
N GLN A 131 -12.11 8.31 -5.69
CA GLN A 131 -11.68 7.49 -6.82
C GLN A 131 -10.19 7.64 -7.16
N ARG A 132 -9.51 8.69 -6.67
CA ARG A 132 -8.12 9.02 -7.07
C ARG A 132 -7.06 8.18 -6.37
N PHE A 133 -7.30 7.79 -5.13
CA PHE A 133 -6.31 7.09 -4.31
C PHE A 133 -6.95 5.97 -3.51
N THR A 134 -6.19 4.90 -3.30
CA THR A 134 -6.57 3.80 -2.39
C THR A 134 -5.47 3.52 -1.41
N LEU A 135 -5.85 3.44 -0.15
CA LEU A 135 -4.97 3.17 0.97
C LEU A 135 -5.21 1.74 1.44
N GLY A 136 -4.18 0.91 1.34
CA GLY A 136 -4.12 -0.37 2.03
C GLY A 136 -3.36 -0.21 3.35
N CYS A 137 -3.76 -0.98 4.35
CA CYS A 137 -3.16 -0.97 5.66
C CYS A 137 -3.05 -2.38 6.23
N ASP A 138 -1.97 -2.63 6.96
CA ASP A 138 -1.71 -3.88 7.70
C ASP A 138 -1.41 -3.52 9.16
N PRO A 139 -2.44 -3.50 10.04
CA PRO A 139 -2.25 -3.16 11.44
C PRO A 139 -1.56 -4.27 12.22
N TYR A 140 -0.53 -3.91 12.98
CA TYR A 140 0.08 -4.84 13.92
C TYR A 140 -0.88 -5.17 15.08
N ARG A 141 -0.83 -6.41 15.57
CA ARG A 141 -1.59 -6.84 16.75
C ARG A 141 -0.84 -6.52 18.04
N ASN A 142 -1.52 -5.90 19.00
CA ASN A 142 -1.03 -5.80 20.37
C ASN A 142 -1.24 -7.14 21.08
N LEU A 143 -0.16 -7.89 21.31
CA LEU A 143 -0.18 -8.99 22.28
C LEU A 143 -0.49 -8.41 23.66
N LYS A 144 -1.49 -8.95 24.37
CA LYS A 144 -1.76 -8.49 25.74
C LYS A 144 -0.51 -8.76 26.59
N ALA A 145 -0.17 -7.85 27.52
CA ALA A 145 0.98 -8.00 28.41
C ALA A 145 1.00 -9.33 29.20
N VAL A 146 -0.17 -9.97 29.36
CA VAL A 146 -0.33 -11.29 29.98
C VAL A 146 0.14 -12.43 29.07
N GLU A 147 -0.14 -12.36 27.77
CA GLU A 147 0.31 -13.34 26.75
C GLU A 147 1.81 -13.23 26.51
N ALA A 148 2.35 -12.01 26.50
CA ALA A 148 3.79 -11.77 26.44
C ALA A 148 4.54 -12.40 27.63
N LYS A 149 3.96 -12.37 28.83
CA LYS A 149 4.52 -13.03 30.03
C LYS A 149 4.39 -14.56 29.96
N GLN A 150 3.32 -15.10 29.39
CA GLN A 150 3.14 -16.56 29.24
C GLN A 150 4.13 -17.14 28.22
N ILE A 151 4.34 -16.46 27.10
CA ILE A 151 5.32 -16.85 26.06
C ILE A 151 6.75 -16.80 26.62
N SER A 152 7.07 -15.84 27.50
CA SER A 152 8.39 -15.75 28.13
C SER A 152 8.70 -16.84 29.17
N ARG A 153 7.68 -17.58 29.66
CA ARG A 153 7.85 -18.60 30.71
C ARG A 153 8.01 -20.03 30.17
N ILE A 154 7.62 -20.27 28.92
CA ILE A 154 7.82 -21.56 28.26
C ILE A 154 9.18 -21.48 27.57
N GLY A 155 10.23 -21.89 28.27
CA GLY A 155 11.65 -21.74 27.91
C GLY A 155 12.10 -22.47 26.64
N GLY A 156 11.54 -22.11 25.49
CA GLY A 156 12.10 -22.39 24.18
C GLY A 156 12.98 -21.22 23.76
N GLY A 157 14.24 -21.51 23.38
CA GLY A 157 15.24 -20.51 23.00
C GLY A 157 14.68 -19.43 22.07
N MET A 158 15.00 -18.18 22.41
CA MET A 158 14.63 -16.98 21.69
C MET A 158 15.13 -17.07 20.23
N SER A 159 14.28 -17.54 19.31
CA SER A 159 14.41 -17.07 17.94
C SER A 159 14.08 -15.58 17.99
N ASN A 160 14.91 -14.75 17.37
CA ASN A 160 14.71 -13.30 17.27
C ASN A 160 13.41 -13.01 16.48
N SER A 161 12.24 -13.23 17.07
CA SER A 161 10.95 -12.88 16.48
C SER A 161 10.83 -11.36 16.56
N ARG A 162 11.41 -10.70 15.55
CA ARG A 162 11.22 -9.28 15.28
C ARG A 162 9.72 -8.98 15.40
N GLN A 163 9.36 -8.09 16.32
CA GLN A 163 8.00 -7.59 16.46
C GLN A 163 7.59 -6.92 15.12
N SER A 164 6.40 -7.25 14.59
CA SER A 164 5.94 -6.74 13.28
C SER A 164 5.66 -5.24 13.32
N ASP A 165 5.91 -4.54 12.21
CA ASP A 165 5.68 -3.09 12.10
C ASP A 165 4.24 -2.84 11.62
N GLY A 166 3.74 -1.60 11.71
CA GLY A 166 2.54 -1.22 10.96
C GLY A 166 2.90 -0.92 9.51
N GLY A 167 2.06 -1.35 8.56
CA GLY A 167 2.22 -1.08 7.13
C GLY A 167 1.10 -0.20 6.56
N ILE A 168 1.45 0.89 5.86
CA ILE A 168 0.47 1.69 5.09
C ILE A 168 1.03 1.90 3.68
N ALA A 169 0.19 1.73 2.67
CA ALA A 169 0.54 2.00 1.29
C ALA A 169 -0.61 2.73 0.57
N VAL A 170 -0.31 3.87 -0.05
CA VAL A 170 -1.26 4.63 -0.87
C VAL A 170 -0.92 4.44 -2.33
N LEU A 171 -1.85 3.82 -3.06
CA LEU A 171 -1.84 3.68 -4.50
C LEU A 171 -2.52 4.90 -5.12
N TRP A 172 -1.82 5.58 -6.03
CA TRP A 172 -2.46 6.52 -6.96
C TRP A 172 -3.08 5.72 -8.09
N GLU A 173 -4.37 5.89 -8.28
CA GLU A 173 -5.17 5.15 -9.23
C GLU A 173 -4.93 5.63 -10.66
N TYR A 174 -5.35 4.82 -11.63
CA TYR A 174 -5.24 5.23 -13.03
C TYR A 174 -6.02 6.52 -13.28
N ASP A 175 -5.34 7.52 -13.81
CA ASP A 175 -5.90 8.82 -14.14
C ASP A 175 -5.96 9.01 -15.65
N ALA A 176 -7.17 8.89 -16.21
CA ALA A 176 -7.39 9.03 -17.65
C ALA A 176 -7.05 10.43 -18.19
N SER A 177 -7.06 11.46 -17.35
CA SER A 177 -6.69 12.82 -17.78
C SER A 177 -5.19 12.97 -18.04
N ILE A 178 -4.37 12.11 -17.42
CA ILE A 178 -2.90 12.12 -17.54
C ILE A 178 -2.42 11.02 -18.48
N ASP A 179 -3.01 9.84 -18.38
CA ASP A 179 -2.53 8.62 -19.05
C ASP A 179 -3.45 8.14 -20.18
N GLY A 180 -4.56 8.82 -20.45
CA GLY A 180 -5.55 8.41 -21.45
C GLY A 180 -5.02 8.28 -22.88
N ASN A 181 -3.94 8.99 -23.22
CA ASN A 181 -3.25 8.87 -24.51
C ASN A 181 -2.21 7.73 -24.55
N LYS A 182 -1.88 7.12 -23.41
CA LYS A 182 -0.83 6.10 -23.28
C LYS A 182 -1.43 4.71 -23.32
N LYS A 183 -1.19 3.99 -24.43
CA LYS A 183 -1.70 2.62 -24.62
C LYS A 183 -0.98 1.59 -23.75
N ASN A 184 0.28 1.85 -23.40
CA ASN A 184 1.09 0.92 -22.63
C ASN A 184 1.06 1.28 -21.14
N LYS A 185 0.66 0.32 -20.29
CA LYS A 185 0.65 0.49 -18.82
C LYS A 185 2.02 0.84 -18.24
N LYS A 186 3.11 0.47 -18.93
CA LYS A 186 4.48 0.80 -18.51
C LYS A 186 4.79 2.30 -18.61
N GLU A 187 4.09 3.03 -19.47
CA GLU A 187 4.31 4.47 -19.72
C GLU A 187 3.43 5.37 -18.85
N TRP A 188 2.47 4.78 -18.13
CA TRP A 188 1.59 5.52 -17.24
C TRP A 188 2.41 6.30 -16.20
N GLU A 189 1.93 7.47 -15.81
CA GLU A 189 2.48 8.25 -14.70
C GLU A 189 1.73 7.91 -13.41
N SER A 190 0.42 7.72 -13.52
CA SER A 190 -0.45 7.21 -12.48
C SER A 190 -0.32 5.70 -12.29
N PHE A 191 -1.20 5.09 -11.51
CA PHE A 191 -1.14 3.66 -11.16
C PHE A 191 0.22 3.25 -10.54
N ARG A 192 0.59 3.94 -9.46
CA ARG A 192 1.83 3.69 -8.70
C ARG A 192 1.66 4.03 -7.22
N PHE A 193 2.48 3.43 -6.37
CA PHE A 193 2.50 3.83 -4.96
C PHE A 193 3.11 5.23 -4.82
N VAL A 194 2.44 6.06 -4.03
CA VAL A 194 2.81 7.47 -3.82
C VAL A 194 3.14 7.80 -2.37
N CYS A 195 2.72 6.94 -1.43
CA CYS A 195 3.05 7.07 -0.03
C CYS A 195 3.22 5.67 0.58
N THR A 196 4.31 5.45 1.31
CA THR A 196 4.53 4.21 2.08
C THR A 196 4.87 4.54 3.52
N TYR A 197 4.45 3.66 4.42
CA TYR A 197 4.69 3.75 5.86
C TYR A 197 5.24 2.43 6.35
N ARG A 198 6.31 2.50 7.13
CA ARG A 198 6.82 1.36 7.87
C ARG A 198 7.36 1.83 9.21
N TYR A 199 6.50 1.78 10.21
CA TYR A 199 6.84 2.23 11.55
C TYR A 199 5.98 1.49 12.58
N ARG A 200 6.47 1.39 13.82
CA ARG A 200 5.74 0.82 14.94
C ARG A 200 5.55 1.91 16.01
N PRO A 201 4.39 2.60 16.01
CA PRO A 201 4.06 3.55 17.07
C PRO A 201 4.00 2.92 18.44
N ALA A 202 4.03 3.77 19.48
CA ALA A 202 3.93 3.32 20.86
C ALA A 202 2.57 2.66 21.16
N THR A 203 1.50 3.14 20.52
CA THR A 203 0.16 2.59 20.68
C THR A 203 -0.50 2.28 19.33
N GLN A 204 -1.45 1.33 19.35
CA GLN A 204 -2.21 0.97 18.15
C GLN A 204 -3.11 2.13 17.68
N ALA A 205 -3.58 2.95 18.63
CA ALA A 205 -4.36 4.15 18.32
C ALA A 205 -3.54 5.20 17.55
N ASP A 206 -2.25 5.38 17.88
CA ASP A 206 -1.36 6.28 17.12
C ASP A 206 -1.21 5.81 15.66
N TYR A 207 -1.12 4.49 15.45
CA TYR A 207 -1.09 3.91 14.11
C TYR A 207 -2.42 4.11 13.36
N PHE A 208 -3.56 3.93 14.04
CA PHE A 208 -4.86 4.18 13.44
C PHE A 208 -5.05 5.65 13.07
N GLU A 209 -4.52 6.57 13.87
CA GLU A 209 -4.54 7.99 13.54
C GLU A 209 -3.61 8.30 12.35
N ASP A 210 -2.42 7.69 12.27
CA ASP A 210 -1.54 7.77 11.09
C ASP A 210 -2.27 7.30 9.81
N VAL A 211 -3.10 6.23 9.90
CA VAL A 211 -3.97 5.76 8.78
C VAL A 211 -4.99 6.81 8.39
N ILE A 212 -5.75 7.37 9.34
CA ILE A 212 -6.79 8.37 9.06
C ILE A 212 -6.19 9.65 8.49
N MET A 213 -5.09 10.14 9.08
CA MET A 213 -4.41 11.35 8.59
C MET A 213 -3.91 11.17 7.16
N CYS A 214 -3.32 10.00 6.86
CA CYS A 214 -2.87 9.68 5.51
C CYS A 214 -4.05 9.62 4.53
N ALA A 215 -5.15 8.95 4.91
CA ALA A 215 -6.37 8.87 4.10
C ALA A 215 -6.96 10.27 3.84
N GLN A 216 -7.05 11.12 4.86
CA GLN A 216 -7.58 12.48 4.75
C GLN A 216 -6.69 13.37 3.87
N TYR A 217 -5.36 13.31 4.04
CA TYR A 217 -4.43 14.15 3.27
C TYR A 217 -4.58 13.91 1.77
N PHE A 218 -4.60 12.64 1.34
CA PHE A 218 -4.72 12.27 -0.08
C PHE A 218 -6.17 12.23 -0.59
N GLY A 219 -7.15 12.17 0.30
CA GLY A 219 -8.51 11.76 -0.08
C GLY A 219 -8.59 10.29 -0.50
N ALA A 220 -7.75 9.42 0.09
CA ALA A 220 -7.63 8.02 -0.27
C ALA A 220 -8.66 7.14 0.44
N MET A 221 -9.33 6.27 -0.32
CA MET A 221 -10.26 5.30 0.27
C MET A 221 -9.49 4.16 0.96
N ILE A 222 -9.87 3.84 2.19
CA ILE A 222 -9.24 2.84 3.05
C ILE A 222 -9.83 1.46 2.72
N TYR A 223 -8.97 0.53 2.30
CA TYR A 223 -9.31 -0.88 2.10
C TYR A 223 -8.59 -1.73 3.16
N PRO A 224 -9.23 -1.99 4.31
CA PRO A 224 -8.61 -2.67 5.44
C PRO A 224 -8.73 -4.19 5.34
N GLU A 225 -7.96 -4.88 6.18
CA GLU A 225 -8.21 -6.29 6.51
C GLU A 225 -9.41 -6.39 7.46
N GLN A 226 -10.47 -7.12 7.06
CA GLN A 226 -11.73 -7.16 7.82
C GLN A 226 -11.59 -7.73 9.24
N ASN A 227 -10.65 -8.65 9.46
CA ASN A 227 -10.47 -9.30 10.75
C ASN A 227 -9.82 -8.37 11.81
N VAL A 228 -9.39 -7.17 11.43
CA VAL A 228 -8.89 -6.15 12.36
C VAL A 228 -10.01 -5.19 12.73
N GLU A 229 -11.01 -5.71 13.44
CA GLU A 229 -12.19 -4.96 13.89
C GLU A 229 -11.84 -3.71 14.72
N ALA A 230 -10.68 -3.72 15.39
CA ALA A 230 -10.19 -2.58 16.17
C ALA A 230 -9.91 -1.34 15.30
N LEU A 231 -9.31 -1.52 14.12
CA LEU A 231 -9.11 -0.43 13.16
C LEU A 231 -10.47 0.06 12.66
N ILE A 232 -11.35 -0.88 12.27
CA ILE A 232 -12.66 -0.55 11.71
C ILE A 232 -13.47 0.28 12.70
N SER A 233 -13.56 -0.20 13.94
CA SER A 233 -14.23 0.47 15.06
C SER A 233 -13.63 1.85 15.33
N TYR A 234 -12.31 1.98 15.29
CA TYR A 234 -11.64 3.27 15.51
C TYR A 234 -12.02 4.31 14.45
N VAL A 235 -12.00 3.93 13.16
CA VAL A 235 -12.37 4.83 12.05
C VAL A 235 -13.85 5.23 12.12
N TYR A 236 -14.76 4.30 12.47
CA TYR A 236 -16.16 4.62 12.73
C TYR A 236 -16.31 5.64 13.86
N ASN A 237 -15.67 5.39 15.01
CA ASN A 237 -15.74 6.28 16.18
C ASN A 237 -15.13 7.67 15.92
N ARG A 238 -14.13 7.75 15.04
CA ARG A 238 -13.53 9.03 14.60
C ARG A 238 -14.38 9.77 13.57
N GLY A 239 -15.46 9.17 13.06
CA GLY A 239 -16.34 9.77 12.06
C GLY A 239 -15.76 9.77 10.64
N TYR A 240 -14.82 8.88 10.33
CA TYR A 240 -14.19 8.77 8.99
C TYR A 240 -14.68 7.53 8.22
N ALA A 241 -15.81 6.95 8.61
CA ALA A 241 -16.31 5.73 7.98
C ALA A 241 -16.67 5.88 6.49
N GLY A 242 -16.94 7.10 6.02
CA GLY A 242 -17.12 7.38 4.59
C GLY A 242 -15.84 7.23 3.75
N TYR A 243 -14.68 7.07 4.39
CA TYR A 243 -13.43 6.71 3.72
C TYR A 243 -13.31 5.21 3.45
N PHE A 244 -14.20 4.36 3.95
CA PHE A 244 -14.08 2.93 3.73
C PHE A 244 -14.44 2.50 2.31
N LEU A 245 -13.62 1.62 1.77
CA LEU A 245 -13.90 0.92 0.53
C LEU A 245 -14.42 -0.49 0.84
N PHE A 246 -15.51 -0.87 0.18
CA PHE A 246 -16.18 -2.15 0.40
C PHE A 246 -15.97 -3.07 -0.81
N ASP A 247 -15.98 -4.38 -0.59
CA ASP A 247 -16.26 -5.33 -1.68
C ASP A 247 -17.75 -5.26 -2.05
N VAL A 248 -18.07 -5.51 -3.31
CA VAL A 248 -19.46 -5.59 -3.80
C VAL A 248 -19.80 -7.04 -4.12
N GLY A 249 -20.95 -7.51 -3.62
CA GLY A 249 -21.46 -8.84 -3.91
C GLY A 249 -21.92 -9.01 -5.36
N MET A 250 -22.27 -10.24 -5.75
CA MET A 250 -22.86 -10.51 -7.07
C MET A 250 -24.24 -9.83 -7.24
N ASP A 251 -24.91 -9.54 -6.14
CA ASP A 251 -26.16 -8.79 -6.07
C ASP A 251 -26.00 -7.27 -6.29
N GLY A 252 -24.76 -6.81 -6.52
CA GLY A 252 -24.45 -5.39 -6.73
C GLY A 252 -24.46 -4.57 -5.45
N LYS A 253 -24.64 -5.19 -4.28
CA LYS A 253 -24.67 -4.48 -3.00
C LYS A 253 -23.30 -4.52 -2.31
N PRO A 254 -22.88 -3.44 -1.63
CA PRO A 254 -21.70 -3.46 -0.78
C PRO A 254 -21.85 -4.53 0.31
N LYS A 255 -20.76 -5.24 0.62
CA LYS A 255 -20.71 -6.12 1.79
C LYS A 255 -20.91 -5.29 3.07
N PRO A 256 -21.42 -5.89 4.17
CA PRO A 256 -21.67 -5.16 5.41
C PRO A 256 -20.42 -4.56 6.05
N LEU A 257 -19.27 -5.22 5.92
CA LEU A 257 -17.99 -4.78 6.49
C LEU A 257 -17.04 -4.30 5.40
N PRO A 258 -16.25 -3.24 5.68
CA PRO A 258 -15.31 -2.68 4.71
C PRO A 258 -14.12 -3.61 4.47
N GLY A 259 -13.48 -3.51 3.30
CA GLY A 259 -12.31 -4.31 2.97
C GLY A 259 -12.63 -5.76 2.61
N ARG A 260 -11.67 -6.65 2.92
CA ARG A 260 -11.79 -8.10 2.66
C ARG A 260 -11.27 -8.93 3.83
N TYR A 261 -11.92 -10.05 4.06
CA TYR A 261 -11.47 -11.04 5.03
C TYR A 261 -10.20 -11.72 4.54
N ASN A 262 -9.15 -11.73 5.37
CA ASN A 262 -7.90 -12.37 5.02
C ASN A 262 -8.02 -13.89 5.13
N ALA A 263 -8.05 -14.52 3.96
CA ALA A 263 -7.92 -15.96 3.80
C ALA A 263 -6.68 -16.27 2.94
N THR A 264 -6.28 -17.54 2.88
CA THR A 264 -5.19 -17.99 2.00
C THR A 264 -5.38 -17.55 0.55
N GLU A 265 -6.63 -17.52 0.07
CA GLU A 265 -6.99 -17.02 -1.26
C GLU A 265 -6.68 -15.51 -1.42
N THR A 266 -6.99 -14.70 -0.41
CA THR A 266 -6.66 -13.26 -0.42
C THR A 266 -5.14 -13.04 -0.50
N ASN A 267 -4.36 -13.86 0.20
CA ASN A 267 -2.90 -13.82 0.10
C ASN A 267 -2.39 -14.19 -1.30
N GLN A 268 -3.00 -15.19 -1.94
CA GLN A 268 -2.68 -15.56 -3.33
C GLN A 268 -3.04 -14.44 -4.31
N ASP A 269 -4.20 -13.81 -4.13
CA ASP A 269 -4.61 -12.65 -4.91
C ASP A 269 -3.61 -11.50 -4.76
N MET A 270 -3.25 -11.13 -3.52
CA MET A 270 -2.23 -10.11 -3.29
C MET A 270 -0.90 -10.44 -3.97
N VAL A 271 -0.45 -11.69 -3.92
CA VAL A 271 0.79 -12.11 -4.61
C VAL A 271 0.67 -11.91 -6.12
N ARG A 272 -0.47 -12.29 -6.71
CA ARG A 272 -0.76 -12.12 -8.14
C ARG A 272 -0.76 -10.65 -8.53
N GLU A 273 -1.45 -9.81 -7.77
CA GLU A 273 -1.55 -8.37 -8.04
C GLU A 273 -0.21 -7.67 -7.94
N ILE A 274 0.59 -8.01 -6.92
CA ILE A 274 1.95 -7.47 -6.78
C ILE A 274 2.81 -7.92 -7.97
N LYS A 275 2.66 -9.16 -8.44
CA LYS A 275 3.41 -9.65 -9.61
C LYS A 275 3.07 -8.83 -10.86
N ASP A 276 1.78 -8.63 -11.14
CA ASP A 276 1.33 -7.81 -12.26
C ASP A 276 1.79 -6.36 -12.11
N TYR A 277 1.69 -5.80 -10.90
CA TYR A 277 2.19 -4.47 -10.59
C TYR A 277 3.69 -4.34 -10.91
N ILE A 278 4.53 -5.28 -10.47
CA ILE A 278 5.97 -5.24 -10.76
C ILE A 278 6.24 -5.35 -12.27
N GLU A 279 5.51 -6.20 -12.99
CA GLU A 279 5.71 -6.37 -14.43
C GLU A 279 5.38 -5.11 -15.23
N PHE A 280 4.32 -4.39 -14.85
CA PHE A 280 3.88 -3.20 -15.57
C PHE A 280 4.42 -1.89 -15.01
N ARG A 281 4.67 -1.80 -13.71
CA ARG A 281 4.94 -0.54 -12.99
C ARG A 281 6.20 -0.59 -12.13
N GLY A 282 6.87 -1.73 -12.03
CA GLY A 282 8.06 -1.88 -11.18
C GLY A 282 9.20 -0.92 -11.53
N GLU A 283 9.33 -0.49 -12.79
CA GLU A 283 10.33 0.52 -13.20
C GLU A 283 9.95 1.96 -12.79
N ALA A 284 8.66 2.22 -12.55
CA ALA A 284 8.15 3.53 -12.12
C ALA A 284 8.04 3.66 -10.59
N GLU A 285 8.14 2.56 -9.85
CA GLU A 285 8.07 2.53 -8.39
C GLU A 285 9.15 3.41 -7.77
N CYS A 286 8.81 4.29 -6.83
CA CYS A 286 9.74 5.20 -6.18
C CYS A 286 10.18 4.71 -4.80
N HIS A 287 9.43 3.77 -4.20
CA HIS A 287 9.55 3.36 -2.81
C HIS A 287 10.42 2.10 -2.68
N ASP A 288 11.69 2.28 -2.30
CA ASP A 288 12.66 1.19 -2.20
C ASP A 288 12.41 0.26 -1.01
N ASP A 289 11.76 0.73 0.05
CA ASP A 289 11.30 -0.10 1.16
C ASP A 289 10.31 -1.17 0.70
N LEU A 290 9.32 -0.79 -0.12
CA LEU A 290 8.37 -1.72 -0.72
C LEU A 290 9.09 -2.72 -1.65
N LEU A 291 9.95 -2.23 -2.55
CA LEU A 291 10.70 -3.09 -3.47
C LEU A 291 11.62 -4.10 -2.74
N ASN A 292 12.31 -3.67 -1.68
CA ASN A 292 13.15 -4.55 -0.87
C ASN A 292 12.33 -5.64 -0.18
N GLU A 293 11.13 -5.32 0.29
CA GLU A 293 10.25 -6.28 0.93
C GLU A 293 9.68 -7.30 -0.05
N ILE A 294 9.25 -6.84 -1.24
CA ILE A 294 8.84 -7.72 -2.35
C ILE A 294 9.98 -8.64 -2.76
N LYS A 295 11.22 -8.13 -2.83
CA LYS A 295 12.43 -8.91 -3.16
C LYS A 295 12.75 -9.96 -2.09
N ALA A 296 12.51 -9.67 -0.82
CA ALA A 296 12.81 -10.57 0.30
C ALA A 296 11.79 -11.70 0.47
N PHE A 297 10.56 -11.51 -0.03
CA PHE A 297 9.44 -12.43 0.13
C PHE A 297 9.70 -13.82 -0.50
N ARG A 298 9.58 -14.90 0.30
CA ARG A 298 9.84 -16.28 -0.16
C ARG A 298 8.58 -17.11 -0.39
N GLY A 299 7.45 -16.74 0.20
CA GLY A 299 6.19 -17.45 0.05
C GLY A 299 5.08 -16.91 0.94
N ILE A 300 3.88 -17.45 0.79
CA ILE A 300 2.67 -16.99 1.52
C ILE A 300 2.86 -17.02 3.05
N GLU A 301 3.68 -17.93 3.55
CA GLU A 301 4.00 -18.03 4.98
C GLU A 301 4.76 -16.80 5.53
N ASP A 302 5.45 -16.05 4.66
CA ASP A 302 6.23 -14.85 5.02
C ASP A 302 5.42 -13.54 5.01
N PHE A 303 4.11 -13.57 4.74
CA PHE A 303 3.27 -12.37 4.83
C PHE A 303 3.34 -11.74 6.23
N THR A 304 3.48 -12.56 7.26
CA THR A 304 3.62 -12.12 8.67
C THR A 304 4.87 -11.27 8.97
N LYS A 305 5.84 -11.22 8.05
CA LYS A 305 7.07 -10.42 8.18
C LYS A 305 7.13 -9.27 7.16
N SER A 306 6.10 -9.16 6.34
CA SER A 306 6.05 -8.31 5.17
C SER A 306 4.85 -7.34 5.26
N ASP A 307 4.82 -6.55 6.35
CA ASP A 307 3.70 -5.66 6.70
C ASP A 307 3.42 -4.61 5.59
N LEU A 308 4.46 -3.99 5.01
CA LEU A 308 4.28 -2.97 3.97
C LEU A 308 3.83 -3.61 2.64
N LYS A 309 4.34 -4.79 2.30
CA LYS A 309 3.93 -5.56 1.14
C LYS A 309 2.47 -6.00 1.28
N THR A 310 2.03 -6.42 2.46
CA THR A 310 0.63 -6.74 2.75
C THR A 310 -0.24 -5.50 2.53
N ALA A 311 0.14 -4.37 3.11
CA ALA A 311 -0.57 -3.10 2.92
C ALA A 311 -0.65 -2.71 1.42
N ALA A 312 0.45 -2.85 0.67
CA ALA A 312 0.46 -2.61 -0.78
C ALA A 312 -0.45 -3.58 -1.54
N GLY A 313 -0.45 -4.86 -1.17
CA GLY A 313 -1.35 -5.87 -1.73
C GLY A 313 -2.82 -5.52 -1.49
N MET A 314 -3.16 -5.11 -0.27
CA MET A 314 -4.52 -4.66 0.06
C MET A 314 -4.93 -3.43 -0.76
N ALA A 315 -4.03 -2.47 -0.96
CA ALA A 315 -4.33 -1.30 -1.81
C ALA A 315 -4.63 -1.72 -3.26
N LEU A 316 -3.86 -2.65 -3.82
CA LEU A 316 -4.08 -3.18 -5.17
C LEU A 316 -5.40 -3.97 -5.29
N LEU A 317 -5.76 -4.75 -4.26
CA LEU A 317 -7.07 -5.41 -4.22
C LEU A 317 -8.22 -4.41 -4.14
N GLY A 318 -8.06 -3.38 -3.31
CA GLY A 318 -9.03 -2.28 -3.19
C GLY A 318 -9.22 -1.53 -4.51
N SER A 319 -8.14 -1.27 -5.26
CA SER A 319 -8.18 -0.66 -6.60
C SER A 319 -9.12 -1.40 -7.57
N LYS A 320 -9.25 -2.72 -7.43
CA LYS A 320 -10.14 -3.56 -8.24
C LYS A 320 -11.58 -3.64 -7.72
N SER A 321 -11.88 -3.02 -6.59
CA SER A 321 -13.24 -3.06 -6.06
C SER A 321 -14.20 -2.29 -6.97
N ARG A 322 -15.28 -2.96 -7.37
CA ARG A 322 -16.42 -2.37 -8.10
C ARG A 322 -17.14 -1.29 -7.30
N TYR A 323 -16.90 -1.20 -5.99
CA TYR A 323 -17.47 -0.14 -5.17
C TYR A 323 -17.07 1.25 -5.67
N ARG A 324 -15.93 1.37 -6.35
CA ARG A 324 -15.53 2.63 -6.96
C ARG A 324 -16.46 3.11 -8.07
N GLU A 325 -17.04 2.19 -8.84
CA GLU A 325 -18.04 2.54 -9.86
C GLU A 325 -19.26 3.20 -9.20
N LEU A 326 -19.66 2.71 -8.03
CA LEU A 326 -20.72 3.32 -7.22
C LEU A 326 -20.32 4.72 -6.75
N LEU A 327 -19.10 4.88 -6.23
CA LEU A 327 -18.57 6.19 -5.82
C LEU A 327 -18.58 7.21 -6.96
N SER A 328 -18.16 6.81 -8.17
CA SER A 328 -18.17 7.68 -9.34
C SER A 328 -19.59 8.05 -9.79
N GLY A 329 -20.57 7.17 -9.61
CA GLY A 329 -21.97 7.45 -9.91
C GLY A 329 -22.56 8.54 -9.01
N PHE A 330 -22.21 8.53 -7.71
CA PHE A 330 -22.66 9.55 -6.76
C PHE A 330 -22.13 10.96 -7.05
N THR A 331 -20.96 11.08 -7.69
CA THR A 331 -20.41 12.38 -8.11
C THR A 331 -21.11 12.99 -9.34
N THR A 332 -21.79 12.19 -10.17
CA THR A 332 -22.55 12.67 -11.33
C THR A 332 -23.96 13.15 -10.98
N ASP A 333 -24.50 12.75 -9.83
CA ASP A 333 -25.87 13.10 -9.40
C ASP A 333 -25.94 14.43 -8.61
N THR A 334 -24.88 15.25 -8.60
CA THR A 334 -24.98 16.65 -8.17
C THR A 334 -25.63 17.48 -9.30
N ILE A 335 -26.94 17.59 -9.13
CA ILE A 335 -28.01 18.07 -9.98
C ILE A 335 -27.79 19.47 -10.60
N ASP A 336 -28.01 19.61 -11.90
CA ASP A 336 -28.36 20.88 -12.56
C ASP A 336 -29.86 21.15 -12.30
N ILE A 337 -30.18 21.98 -11.29
CA ILE A 337 -31.55 22.45 -10.97
C ILE A 337 -31.71 23.94 -11.30
N ASP A 338 -30.96 24.48 -12.27
CA ASP A 338 -31.17 25.87 -12.72
C ASP A 338 -32.20 25.96 -13.88
N GLY A 339 -33.07 24.95 -14.01
CA GLY A 339 -34.02 24.81 -15.11
C GLY A 339 -35.51 24.96 -14.78
N LEU A 340 -35.90 25.32 -13.55
CA LEU A 340 -37.31 25.49 -13.17
C LEU A 340 -37.42 26.53 -12.03
N PHE A 341 -37.51 27.81 -12.38
CA PHE A 341 -38.51 28.80 -11.92
C PHE A 341 -38.31 30.15 -12.63
#